data_AF-R7U2J8-F1
#
_entry.id   AF-R7U2J8-F1
#
_cell.length_a   1.000
_cell.length_b   1.000
_cell.length_c   1.000
_cell.angle_alpha   90.00
_cell.angle_beta   90.00
_cell.angle_gamma   90.00
#
_symmetry.space_group_name_H-M   'P 1'
#
loop_
_entity.id
_entity.type
_entity.pdbx_description
1 polymer ?
#
loop_
_entity_poly.entity_id
_entity_poly.type
_entity_poly.pdbx_seq_one_letter_code
_entity_poly.pdbx_strand_id
1 'polypeptide(L)'
;MTFTFDTHALVKKFQACGFTERQSEELVNGLCEISQEGLDHTGRNMVTKPQQEIMVQQIHTHLSALKKDMVILEKSEFSQLRHEYEKQNIELRQLRKQLDDDIMKLKAGVTLDLNLEKSRSVESHQDSLREIQQLMNKLDIQKSETARSLAGLDNKISREVSNLIATYERYRNDVMKYAAGTVLSCLTICLGFYRIWKP
;
A
#
# COMPACT_ATOMS: atom_id res chain seq x y z
N MET A 1 -83.66 29.70 -4.62
CA MET A 1 -84.43 29.84 -5.87
C MET A 1 -85.88 29.77 -5.47
N THR A 2 -86.70 30.77 -5.77
CA THR A 2 -88.15 30.66 -5.58
C THR A 2 -88.77 30.39 -6.94
N PHE A 3 -89.48 29.27 -7.07
CA PHE A 3 -90.27 29.00 -8.27
C PHE A 3 -91.53 29.84 -8.16
N THR A 4 -91.59 30.93 -8.93
CA THR A 4 -92.78 31.78 -8.97
C THR A 4 -93.80 31.13 -9.90
N PHE A 5 -94.63 30.25 -9.35
CA PHE A 5 -95.85 29.86 -10.03
C PHE A 5 -96.83 31.03 -10.04
N ASP A 6 -97.43 31.30 -11.19
CA ASP A 6 -98.63 32.13 -11.24
C ASP A 6 -99.79 31.32 -10.69
N THR A 7 -99.96 31.36 -9.37
CA THR A 7 -101.00 30.64 -8.63
C THR A 7 -102.38 31.00 -9.13
N HIS A 8 -102.60 32.26 -9.48
CA HIS A 8 -103.87 32.74 -9.99
C HIS A 8 -104.20 32.21 -11.40
N ALA A 9 -103.21 32.14 -12.30
CA ALA A 9 -103.39 31.51 -13.61
C ALA A 9 -103.68 30.01 -13.52
N LEU A 10 -103.08 29.31 -12.54
CA LEU A 10 -103.33 27.90 -12.27
C LEU A 10 -104.75 27.68 -11.71
N VAL A 11 -105.19 28.49 -10.75
CA VAL A 11 -106.56 28.44 -10.19
C VAL A 11 -107.59 28.63 -11.30
N LYS A 12 -107.42 29.64 -12.18
CA LYS A 12 -108.34 29.88 -13.31
C LYS A 12 -108.38 28.71 -14.30
N LYS A 13 -107.25 28.05 -14.54
CA LYS A 13 -107.20 26.83 -15.38
C LYS A 13 -107.99 25.68 -14.77
N PHE A 14 -107.85 25.44 -13.46
CA PHE A 14 -108.61 24.39 -12.79
C PHE A 14 -110.11 24.68 -12.78
N GLN A 15 -110.52 25.93 -12.53
CA GLN A 15 -111.92 26.35 -12.65
C GLN A 15 -112.49 26.12 -14.06
N ALA A 16 -111.72 26.44 -15.11
CA ALA A 16 -112.13 26.18 -16.50
C ALA A 16 -112.29 24.69 -16.84
N CYS A 17 -111.63 23.80 -16.08
CA CYS A 17 -111.75 22.34 -16.20
C CYS A 17 -112.91 21.76 -15.36
N GLY A 18 -113.73 22.59 -14.72
CA GLY A 18 -114.91 22.17 -13.96
C GLY A 18 -114.69 21.98 -12.46
N PHE A 19 -113.53 22.39 -11.92
CA PHE A 19 -113.30 22.40 -10.47
C PHE A 19 -113.93 23.63 -9.80
N THR A 20 -114.38 23.47 -8.56
CA THR A 20 -114.80 24.63 -7.76
C THR A 20 -113.60 25.51 -7.40
N GLU A 21 -113.86 26.77 -7.07
CA GLU A 21 -112.82 27.72 -6.64
C GLU A 21 -112.01 27.17 -5.47
N ARG A 22 -112.67 26.68 -4.43
CA ARG A 22 -112.03 26.07 -3.25
C ARG A 22 -111.16 24.86 -3.62
N GLN A 23 -111.64 23.96 -4.48
CA GLN A 23 -110.84 22.81 -4.92
C GLN A 23 -109.62 23.23 -5.74
N SER A 24 -109.77 24.27 -6.56
CA SER A 24 -108.70 24.81 -7.39
C SER A 24 -107.60 25.46 -6.54
N GLU A 25 -107.98 26.22 -5.51
CA GLU A 25 -107.05 26.81 -4.55
C GLU A 25 -106.28 25.76 -3.73
N GLU A 26 -106.98 24.75 -3.19
CA GLU A 26 -106.35 23.67 -2.41
C GLU A 26 -105.35 22.85 -3.25
N LEU A 27 -105.69 22.54 -4.51
CA LEU A 27 -104.78 21.85 -5.43
C LEU A 27 -103.54 22.69 -5.75
N VAL A 28 -103.71 24.00 -5.96
CA VAL A 28 -102.59 24.91 -6.22
C VAL A 28 -101.71 25.09 -4.99
N ASN A 29 -102.29 25.16 -3.79
CA ASN A 29 -101.54 25.21 -2.54
C ASN A 29 -100.71 23.94 -2.33
N GLY A 30 -101.30 22.75 -2.51
CA GLY A 30 -100.55 21.48 -2.42
C GLY A 30 -99.42 21.37 -3.46
N LEU A 31 -99.63 21.87 -4.68
CA LEU A 31 -98.58 21.95 -5.71
C LEU A 31 -97.45 22.91 -5.32
N CYS A 32 -97.79 24.07 -4.74
CA CYS A 32 -96.80 25.01 -4.21
C CYS A 32 -95.98 24.37 -3.08
N GLU A 33 -96.62 23.68 -2.14
CA GLU A 33 -95.94 22.99 -1.03
C GLU A 33 -95.00 21.90 -1.53
N ILE A 34 -95.46 20.99 -2.39
CA ILE A 34 -94.62 19.93 -2.96
C ILE A 34 -93.46 20.51 -3.77
N SER A 35 -93.71 21.58 -4.55
CA SER A 35 -92.66 22.19 -5.35
C SER A 35 -91.64 22.96 -4.50
N GLN A 36 -92.08 23.58 -3.40
CA GLN A 36 -91.20 24.24 -2.43
C GLN A 36 -90.33 23.19 -1.72
N GLU A 37 -90.94 22.10 -1.24
CA GLU A 37 -90.24 21.00 -0.56
C GLU A 37 -89.24 20.29 -1.50
N GLY A 38 -89.63 20.04 -2.76
CA GLY A 38 -88.76 19.46 -3.78
C GLY A 38 -87.57 20.36 -4.12
N LEU A 39 -87.77 21.68 -4.11
CA LEU A 39 -86.73 22.66 -4.35
C LEU A 39 -85.78 22.80 -3.16
N ASP A 40 -86.30 22.75 -1.93
CA ASP A 40 -85.48 22.74 -0.71
C ASP A 40 -84.69 21.42 -0.57
N HIS A 41 -85.27 20.28 -0.96
CA HIS A 41 -84.57 19.01 -1.04
C HIS A 41 -83.43 19.06 -2.07
N THR A 42 -83.72 19.55 -3.27
CA THR A 42 -82.73 19.68 -4.34
C THR A 42 -81.64 20.69 -3.97
N GLY A 43 -82.01 21.84 -3.41
CA GLY A 43 -81.07 22.87 -2.95
C GLY A 43 -80.14 22.40 -1.84
N ARG A 44 -80.60 21.53 -0.93
CA ARG A 44 -79.76 20.89 0.09
C ARG A 44 -78.75 19.89 -0.48
N ASN A 45 -79.10 19.22 -1.57
CA ASN A 45 -78.26 18.20 -2.21
C ASN A 45 -77.37 18.76 -3.34
N MET A 46 -77.59 20.00 -3.76
CA MET A 46 -76.79 20.67 -4.78
C MET A 46 -75.72 21.57 -4.14
N VAL A 47 -74.59 21.69 -4.82
CA VAL A 47 -73.56 22.67 -4.48
C VAL A 47 -73.93 24.01 -5.10
N THR A 48 -73.81 25.08 -4.32
CA THR A 48 -74.05 26.43 -4.83
C THR A 48 -72.83 26.93 -5.62
N LYS A 49 -73.05 27.81 -6.62
CA LYS A 49 -71.94 28.40 -7.40
C LYS A 49 -70.86 29.07 -6.52
N PRO A 50 -71.20 29.83 -5.46
CA PRO A 50 -70.19 30.40 -4.56
C PRO A 50 -69.36 29.33 -3.84
N GLN A 51 -69.97 28.22 -3.38
CA GLN A 51 -69.24 27.11 -2.76
C GLN A 51 -68.28 26.45 -3.75
N GLN A 52 -68.71 26.26 -5.01
CA GLN A 52 -67.87 25.74 -6.07
C GLN A 52 -66.67 26.67 -6.36
N GLU A 53 -66.89 27.98 -6.44
CA GLU A 53 -65.82 28.98 -6.65
C GLU A 53 -64.79 28.96 -5.51
N ILE A 54 -65.24 28.87 -4.25
CA ILE A 54 -64.35 28.74 -3.09
C ILE A 54 -63.49 27.48 -3.22
N MET A 55 -64.09 26.35 -3.57
CA MET A 55 -63.36 25.08 -3.72
C MET A 55 -62.32 25.16 -4.85
N VAL A 56 -62.69 25.75 -5.99
CA VAL A 56 -61.75 25.97 -7.10
C VAL A 56 -60.59 26.87 -6.68
N GLN A 57 -60.86 27.93 -5.91
CA GLN A 57 -59.81 28.83 -5.43
C GLN A 57 -58.86 28.14 -4.44
N GLN A 58 -59.39 27.27 -3.57
CA GLN A 58 -58.57 26.43 -2.69
C GLN A 58 -57.68 25.48 -3.48
N ILE A 59 -58.22 24.79 -4.49
CA ILE A 59 -57.44 23.91 -5.38
C ILE A 59 -56.35 24.71 -6.09
N HIS A 60 -56.67 25.90 -6.61
CA HIS A 60 -55.70 26.76 -7.29
C HIS A 60 -54.56 27.20 -6.35
N THR A 61 -54.88 27.50 -5.10
CA THR A 61 -53.90 27.87 -4.08
C THR A 61 -52.97 26.70 -3.77
N HIS A 62 -53.51 25.49 -3.59
CA HIS A 62 -52.71 24.29 -3.37
C HIS A 62 -51.81 23.95 -4.56
N LEU A 63 -52.32 24.03 -5.79
CA LEU A 63 -51.53 23.84 -7.01
C LEU A 63 -50.40 24.86 -7.12
N SER A 64 -50.66 26.12 -6.74
CA SER A 64 -49.64 27.17 -6.76
C SER A 64 -48.53 26.92 -5.73
N ALA A 65 -48.88 26.42 -4.55
CA ALA A 65 -47.91 26.01 -3.54
C ALA A 65 -47.04 24.84 -4.02
N LEU A 66 -47.67 23.77 -4.52
CA LEU A 66 -46.96 22.61 -5.08
C LEU A 66 -46.00 23.01 -6.21
N LYS A 67 -46.44 23.91 -7.09
CA LYS A 67 -45.59 24.43 -8.18
C LYS A 67 -44.38 25.17 -7.63
N LYS A 68 -44.54 25.96 -6.57
CA LYS A 68 -43.42 26.67 -5.94
C LYS A 68 -42.42 25.67 -5.34
N ASP A 69 -42.91 24.67 -4.62
CA ASP A 69 -42.05 23.65 -4.01
C ASP A 69 -41.29 22.85 -5.08
N MET A 70 -41.95 22.48 -6.18
CA MET A 70 -41.31 21.82 -7.31
C MET A 70 -40.18 22.67 -7.93
N VAL A 71 -40.40 23.97 -8.09
CA VAL A 71 -39.38 24.89 -8.62
C VAL A 71 -38.21 25.04 -7.65
N ILE A 72 -38.46 25.07 -6.34
CA ILE A 72 -37.39 25.13 -5.33
C ILE A 72 -36.55 23.86 -5.37
N LEU A 73 -37.20 22.70 -5.40
CA LEU A 73 -36.54 21.40 -5.48
C LEU A 73 -35.65 21.30 -6.73
N GLU A 74 -36.18 21.67 -7.89
CA GLU A 74 -35.46 21.61 -9.18
C GLU A 74 -34.31 22.62 -9.23
N LYS A 75 -34.55 23.88 -8.85
CA LYS A 75 -33.55 24.94 -9.02
C LYS A 75 -32.51 24.97 -7.91
N SER A 76 -32.89 24.68 -6.68
CA SER A 76 -32.01 24.80 -5.52
C SER A 76 -31.39 23.47 -5.16
N GLU A 77 -32.19 22.49 -4.75
CA GLU A 77 -31.69 21.25 -4.16
C GLU A 77 -30.99 20.37 -5.19
N PHE A 78 -31.60 20.19 -6.37
CA PHE A 78 -30.98 19.37 -7.42
C PHE A 78 -29.71 20.02 -7.99
N SER A 79 -29.71 21.34 -8.16
CA SER A 79 -28.51 22.08 -8.59
C SER A 79 -27.38 21.98 -7.57
N GLN A 80 -27.69 22.11 -6.27
CA GLN A 80 -26.72 21.94 -5.19
C GLN A 80 -26.16 20.52 -5.16
N LEU A 81 -27.02 19.50 -5.24
CA LEU A 81 -26.61 18.10 -5.25
C LEU A 81 -25.70 17.80 -6.45
N ARG A 82 -26.04 18.31 -7.64
CA ARG A 82 -25.19 18.16 -8.83
C ARG A 82 -23.84 18.85 -8.65
N HIS A 83 -23.81 20.03 -8.08
CA HIS A 83 -22.57 20.74 -7.79
C HIS A 83 -21.69 19.99 -6.79
N GLU A 84 -22.26 19.49 -5.69
CA GLU A 84 -21.55 18.66 -4.72
C GLU A 84 -21.02 17.37 -5.34
N TYR A 85 -21.82 16.72 -6.18
CA TYR A 85 -21.39 15.53 -6.92
C TYR A 85 -20.21 15.82 -7.85
N GLU A 86 -20.28 16.90 -8.64
CA GLU A 86 -19.19 17.30 -9.53
C GLU A 86 -17.92 17.64 -8.74
N LYS A 87 -18.06 18.37 -7.62
CA LYS A 87 -16.96 18.69 -6.70
C LYS A 87 -16.30 17.43 -6.13
N GLN A 88 -17.07 16.52 -5.55
CA GLN A 88 -16.56 15.25 -5.00
C GLN A 88 -15.86 14.42 -6.07
N ASN A 89 -16.39 14.41 -7.30
CA ASN A 89 -15.80 13.67 -8.41
C ASN A 89 -14.46 14.30 -8.87
N ILE A 90 -14.32 15.63 -8.80
CA ILE A 90 -13.03 16.32 -9.03
C ILE A 90 -12.03 15.97 -7.94
N GLU A 91 -12.42 16.06 -6.66
CA GLU A 91 -11.56 15.75 -5.52
C GLU A 91 -11.08 14.29 -5.57
N LEU A 92 -11.96 13.34 -5.89
CA LEU A 92 -11.61 11.94 -6.08
C LEU A 92 -10.58 11.73 -7.19
N ARG A 93 -10.73 12.41 -8.33
CA ARG A 93 -9.76 12.33 -9.43
C ARG A 93 -8.41 12.90 -9.03
N GLN A 94 -8.38 14.01 -8.30
CA GLN A 94 -7.15 14.61 -7.80
C GLN A 94 -6.44 13.70 -6.81
N LEU A 95 -7.18 13.15 -5.83
CA LEU A 95 -6.63 12.24 -4.83
C LEU A 95 -6.06 10.98 -5.47
N ARG A 96 -6.77 10.40 -6.46
CA ARG A 96 -6.28 9.25 -7.21
C ARG A 96 -4.97 9.56 -7.93
N LYS A 97 -4.89 10.71 -8.62
CA LYS A 97 -3.67 11.12 -9.31
C LYS A 97 -2.50 11.30 -8.33
N GLN A 98 -2.75 11.96 -7.19
CA GLN A 98 -1.73 12.17 -6.18
C GLN A 98 -1.23 10.85 -5.59
N LEU A 99 -2.13 9.90 -5.32
CA LEU A 99 -1.76 8.58 -4.84
C LEU A 99 -0.91 7.82 -5.86
N ASP A 100 -1.27 7.86 -7.14
CA ASP A 100 -0.48 7.23 -8.21
C ASP A 100 0.93 7.85 -8.29
N ASP A 101 1.05 9.19 -8.21
CA ASP A 101 2.33 9.90 -8.21
C ASP A 101 3.19 9.53 -6.99
N ASP A 102 2.59 9.43 -5.80
CA ASP A 102 3.29 9.07 -4.57
C ASP A 102 3.75 7.61 -4.58
N ILE A 103 2.92 6.69 -5.12
CA ILE A 103 3.33 5.29 -5.34
C ILE A 103 4.52 5.22 -6.31
N MET A 104 4.49 5.99 -7.40
CA MET A 104 5.61 6.02 -8.36
C MET A 104 6.89 6.54 -7.71
N LYS A 105 6.82 7.63 -6.94
CA LYS A 105 7.97 8.18 -6.21
C LYS A 105 8.53 7.20 -5.19
N LEU A 106 7.67 6.56 -4.39
CA LEU A 106 8.08 5.56 -3.41
C LEU A 106 8.76 4.37 -4.09
N LYS A 107 8.19 3.87 -5.18
CA LYS A 107 8.78 2.77 -5.95
C LYS A 107 10.16 3.16 -6.50
N ALA A 108 10.30 4.36 -7.04
CA ALA A 108 11.58 4.86 -7.55
C ALA A 108 12.61 5.01 -6.42
N GLY A 109 12.21 5.55 -5.27
CA GLY A 109 13.05 5.68 -4.07
C GLY A 109 13.56 4.33 -3.58
N VAL A 110 12.66 3.37 -3.35
CA VAL A 110 13.03 2.01 -2.90
C VAL A 110 13.94 1.32 -3.91
N THR A 111 13.68 1.47 -5.21
CA THR A 111 14.54 0.88 -6.25
C THR A 111 15.94 1.49 -6.22
N LEU A 112 16.04 2.81 -6.05
CA LEU A 112 17.33 3.50 -5.93
C LEU A 112 18.08 3.06 -4.68
N ASP A 113 17.41 3.02 -3.52
CA ASP A 113 18.00 2.58 -2.25
C ASP A 113 18.55 1.16 -2.34
N LEU A 114 17.78 0.23 -2.92
CA LEU A 114 18.22 -1.15 -3.14
C LEU A 114 19.44 -1.22 -4.07
N ASN A 115 19.48 -0.40 -5.13
CA ASN A 115 20.62 -0.37 -6.03
C ASN A 115 21.87 0.20 -5.35
N LEU A 116 21.72 1.26 -4.55
CA LEU A 116 22.83 1.84 -3.79
C LEU A 116 23.36 0.85 -2.75
N GLU A 117 22.47 0.19 -2.00
CA GLU A 117 22.86 -0.79 -0.99
C GLU A 117 23.53 -2.01 -1.62
N LYS A 118 23.01 -2.49 -2.76
CA LYS A 118 23.67 -3.54 -3.54
C LYS A 118 25.06 -3.12 -4.00
N SER A 119 25.22 -1.90 -4.49
CA SER A 119 26.53 -1.37 -4.91
C SER A 119 27.50 -1.31 -3.74
N ARG A 120 27.07 -0.80 -2.58
CA ARG A 120 27.88 -0.76 -1.35
C ARG A 120 28.29 -2.14 -0.88
N SER A 121 27.36 -3.11 -0.91
CA SER A 121 27.64 -4.49 -0.54
C SER A 121 28.68 -5.13 -1.47
N VAL A 122 28.58 -4.89 -2.78
CA VAL A 122 29.56 -5.38 -3.77
C VAL A 122 30.93 -4.74 -3.55
N GLU A 123 30.98 -3.42 -3.35
CA GLU A 123 32.23 -2.70 -3.09
C GLU A 123 32.92 -3.21 -1.82
N SER A 124 32.18 -3.31 -0.71
CA SER A 124 32.68 -3.86 0.54
C SER A 124 33.20 -5.30 0.38
N HIS A 125 32.49 -6.14 -0.37
CA HIS A 125 32.95 -7.49 -0.66
C HIS A 125 34.24 -7.51 -1.48
N GLN A 126 34.37 -6.64 -2.49
CA GLN A 126 35.59 -6.52 -3.28
C GLN A 126 36.78 -6.04 -2.43
N ASP A 127 36.56 -5.12 -1.50
CA ASP A 127 37.60 -4.67 -0.59
C ASP A 127 38.06 -5.78 0.36
N SER A 128 37.14 -6.58 0.89
CA SER A 128 37.50 -7.77 1.68
C SER A 128 38.30 -8.78 0.86
N LEU A 129 37.94 -9.02 -0.41
CA LEU A 129 38.72 -9.90 -1.29
C LEU A 129 40.13 -9.37 -1.56
N ARG A 130 40.27 -8.05 -1.75
CA ARG A 130 41.59 -7.40 -1.90
C ARG A 130 42.44 -7.58 -0.64
N GLU A 131 41.85 -7.38 0.54
CA GLU A 131 42.53 -7.57 1.82
C GLU A 131 42.99 -9.02 2.01
N ILE A 132 42.11 -9.99 1.72
CA ILE A 132 42.46 -11.43 1.74
C ILE A 132 43.62 -11.70 0.79
N GLN A 133 43.57 -11.19 -0.44
CA GLN A 133 44.67 -11.38 -1.41
C GLN A 133 45.98 -10.78 -0.90
N GLN A 134 45.95 -9.60 -0.30
CA GLN A 134 47.16 -8.98 0.28
C GLN A 134 47.73 -9.81 1.43
N LEU A 135 46.87 -10.35 2.30
CA LEU A 135 47.28 -11.23 3.40
C LEU A 135 47.87 -12.54 2.88
N MET A 136 47.26 -13.14 1.85
CA MET A 136 47.79 -14.34 1.19
C MET A 136 49.18 -14.07 0.60
N ASN A 137 49.36 -12.96 -0.12
CA ASN A 137 50.66 -12.59 -0.68
C ASN A 137 51.72 -12.39 0.43
N LYS A 138 51.36 -11.73 1.54
CA LYS A 138 52.27 -11.56 2.69
C LYS A 138 52.64 -12.90 3.33
N LEU A 139 51.67 -13.80 3.46
CA LEU A 139 51.88 -15.14 4.00
C LEU A 139 52.84 -15.94 3.12
N ASP A 140 52.68 -15.88 1.79
CA ASP A 140 53.57 -16.56 0.84
C ASP A 140 55.00 -16.02 0.91
N ILE A 141 55.17 -14.70 1.03
CA ILE A 141 56.48 -14.07 1.23
C ILE A 141 57.12 -14.59 2.52
N GLN A 142 56.41 -14.53 3.65
CA GLN A 142 56.92 -15.02 4.93
C GLN A 142 57.27 -16.51 4.90
N LYS A 143 56.44 -17.32 4.23
CA LYS A 143 56.69 -18.75 4.03
C LYS A 143 57.98 -18.97 3.24
N SER A 144 58.21 -18.20 2.18
CA SER A 144 59.44 -18.27 1.38
C SER A 144 60.68 -17.84 2.17
N GLU A 145 60.57 -16.80 3.01
CA GLU A 145 61.64 -16.32 3.89
C GLU A 145 62.01 -17.37 4.93
N THR A 146 60.99 -17.97 5.54
CA THR A 146 61.15 -19.04 6.53
C THR A 146 61.82 -20.25 5.90
N ALA A 147 61.39 -20.66 4.70
CA ALA A 147 61.99 -21.77 3.95
C ALA A 147 63.47 -21.49 3.59
N ARG A 148 63.79 -20.27 3.13
CA ARG A 148 65.17 -19.86 2.84
C ARG A 148 66.04 -19.87 4.08
N SER A 149 65.54 -19.35 5.20
CA SER A 149 66.25 -19.35 6.48
C SER A 149 66.52 -20.77 6.97
N LEU A 150 65.51 -21.65 6.89
CA LEU A 150 65.64 -23.06 7.27
C LEU A 150 66.68 -23.79 6.41
N ALA A 151 66.64 -23.62 5.08
CA ALA A 151 67.64 -24.19 4.18
C ALA A 151 69.06 -23.64 4.42
N GLY A 152 69.17 -22.35 4.79
CA GLY A 152 70.44 -21.74 5.19
C GLY A 152 71.02 -22.38 6.46
N LEU A 153 70.17 -22.62 7.46
CA LEU A 153 70.56 -23.28 8.70
C LEU A 153 70.97 -24.74 8.46
N ASP A 154 70.20 -25.48 7.66
CA ASP A 154 70.48 -26.88 7.31
C ASP A 154 71.84 -27.04 6.61
N ASN A 155 72.13 -26.15 5.64
CA ASN A 155 73.44 -26.09 4.98
C ASN A 155 74.58 -25.76 5.96
N LYS A 156 74.34 -24.87 6.92
CA LYS A 156 75.34 -24.52 7.94
C LYS A 156 75.63 -25.70 8.87
N ILE A 157 74.58 -26.38 9.35
CA ILE A 157 74.70 -27.60 10.16
C ILE A 157 75.47 -28.67 9.39
N SER A 158 75.12 -28.92 8.13
CA SER A 158 75.81 -29.89 7.28
C SER A 158 77.30 -29.60 7.12
N ARG A 159 77.67 -28.32 6.96
CA ARG A 159 79.08 -27.87 6.92
C ARG A 159 79.79 -28.08 8.25
N GLU A 160 79.16 -27.71 9.37
CA GLU A 160 79.74 -27.91 10.71
C GLU A 160 79.94 -29.39 11.02
N VAL A 161 78.98 -30.25 10.68
CA VAL A 161 79.10 -31.71 10.80
C VAL A 161 80.25 -32.25 9.95
N SER A 162 80.34 -31.84 8.67
CA SER A 162 81.44 -32.27 7.78
C SER A 162 82.80 -31.83 8.29
N ASN A 163 82.91 -30.58 8.76
CA ASN A 163 84.13 -30.06 9.37
C ASN A 163 84.51 -30.85 10.62
N LEU A 164 83.54 -31.19 11.48
CA LEU A 164 83.78 -31.96 12.70
C LEU A 164 84.24 -33.39 12.40
N ILE A 165 83.65 -34.04 11.38
CA ILE A 165 84.10 -35.35 10.91
C ILE A 165 85.55 -35.26 10.42
N ALA A 166 85.89 -34.24 9.61
CA ALA A 166 87.24 -34.06 9.09
C ALA A 166 88.28 -33.78 10.19
N THR A 167 87.95 -32.97 11.20
CA THR A 167 88.84 -32.73 12.34
C THR A 167 89.01 -33.99 13.19
N TYR A 168 87.93 -34.77 13.38
CA TYR A 168 88.00 -36.07 14.04
C TYR A 168 88.91 -37.05 13.29
N GLU A 169 88.79 -37.16 11.96
CA GLU A 169 89.66 -38.01 11.14
C GLU A 169 91.13 -37.59 11.21
N ARG A 170 91.41 -36.28 11.21
CA ARG A 170 92.77 -35.76 11.42
C ARG A 170 93.32 -36.16 12.78
N TYR A 171 92.56 -35.91 13.84
CA TYR A 171 92.94 -36.28 15.20
C TYR A 171 93.22 -37.79 15.31
N ARG A 172 92.33 -38.63 14.76
CA ARG A 172 92.53 -40.09 14.69
C ARG A 172 93.82 -40.46 13.96
N ASN A 173 94.08 -39.86 12.79
CA ASN A 173 95.28 -40.12 12.00
C ASN A 173 96.55 -39.68 12.74
N ASP A 174 96.53 -38.55 13.43
CA ASP A 174 97.65 -38.06 14.22
C ASP A 174 97.93 -39.02 15.39
N VAL A 175 96.91 -39.47 16.12
CA VAL A 175 97.05 -40.50 17.16
C VAL A 175 97.67 -41.78 16.59
N MET A 176 97.21 -42.25 15.42
CA MET A 176 97.80 -43.43 14.74
C MET A 176 99.26 -43.20 14.35
N LYS A 177 99.63 -42.02 13.84
CA LYS A 177 101.02 -41.66 13.52
C LYS A 177 101.90 -41.61 14.77
N TYR A 178 101.43 -40.97 15.84
CA TYR A 178 102.16 -40.91 17.11
C TYR A 178 102.34 -42.31 17.70
N ALA A 179 101.30 -43.16 17.68
CA ALA A 179 101.37 -44.55 18.13
C ALA A 179 102.36 -45.38 17.29
N ALA A 180 102.33 -45.24 15.96
CA ALA A 180 103.30 -45.90 15.09
C ALA A 180 104.74 -45.40 15.35
N GLY A 181 104.92 -44.09 15.55
CA GLY A 181 106.19 -43.46 15.85
C GLY A 181 106.78 -43.93 17.18
N THR A 182 105.97 -44.07 18.24
CA THR A 182 106.42 -44.59 19.53
C THR A 182 106.76 -46.08 19.47
N VAL A 183 105.98 -46.89 18.75
CA VAL A 183 106.30 -48.31 18.54
C VAL A 183 107.62 -48.45 17.78
N LEU A 184 107.82 -47.67 16.71
CA LEU A 184 109.06 -47.67 15.93
C LEU A 184 110.26 -47.15 16.74
N SER A 185 110.10 -46.10 17.55
CA SER A 185 111.20 -45.60 18.39
C SER A 185 111.58 -46.59 19.49
N CYS A 186 110.61 -47.27 20.10
CA CYS A 186 110.88 -48.38 21.02
C CYS A 186 111.64 -49.51 20.30
N LEU A 187 111.22 -49.90 19.09
CA LEU A 187 111.92 -50.91 18.28
C LEU A 187 113.35 -50.49 17.92
N THR A 188 113.59 -49.24 17.52
CA THR A 188 114.95 -48.76 17.20
C THR A 188 115.85 -48.72 18.43
N ILE A 189 115.32 -48.32 19.60
CA ILE A 189 116.05 -48.39 20.86
C ILE A 189 116.40 -49.85 21.20
N CYS A 190 115.43 -50.78 21.11
CA CYS A 190 115.66 -52.21 21.33
C CYS A 190 116.70 -52.80 20.36
N LEU A 191 116.64 -52.46 19.07
CA LEU A 191 117.64 -52.87 18.07
C LEU A 191 119.01 -52.23 18.34
N GLY A 192 119.06 -50.99 18.81
CA GLY A 192 120.29 -50.31 19.24
C GLY A 192 120.96 -51.05 20.40
N PHE A 193 120.19 -51.43 21.42
CA PHE A 193 120.68 -52.27 22.52
C PHE A 193 121.12 -53.66 22.04
N TYR A 194 120.37 -54.29 21.13
CA TYR A 194 120.75 -55.58 20.55
C TYR A 194 122.07 -55.50 19.76
N ARG A 195 122.33 -54.38 19.06
CA ARG A 195 123.56 -54.15 18.29
C ARG A 195 124.79 -53.90 19.16
N ILE A 196 124.63 -53.38 20.38
CA ILE A 196 125.71 -53.20 21.37
C ILE A 196 126.02 -54.53 22.09
N TRP A 197 125.09 -55.49 22.12
CA TRP A 197 125.23 -56.77 22.83
C TRP A 197 125.52 -57.98 21.92
N LYS A 198 125.54 -57.82 20.59
CA LYS A 198 126.06 -58.85 19.68
C LYS A 198 127.51 -58.51 19.29
N PRO A 199 128.43 -59.49 19.33
CA PRO A 199 129.87 -59.31 19.50
C PRO A 199 130.56 -58.62 18.33
#